data_AF-A0A182T7U7-F1
#
_entry.id   AF-A0A182T7U7-F1
#
_cell.length_a   1.000
_cell.length_b   1.000
_cell.length_c   1.000
_cell.angle_alpha   90.00
_cell.angle_beta   90.00
_cell.angle_gamma   90.00
#
_symmetry.space_group_name_H-M   'P 1'
#
loop_
_entity.id
_entity.type
_entity.pdbx_description
1 polymer ?
#
loop_
_entity_poly.entity_id
_entity_poly.type
_entity_poly.pdbx_seq_one_letter_code
_entity_poly.pdbx_strand_id
1 'polypeptide(L)'
;ILLAVGYDRLTNNNELNEANSHINIHRISGTLAYFVEYDGVEQMLRSFYRRSCTYPYYRNKEIAMACVQDVINGVTSVERKVWIQRQLLHAYEAFKTTECAVLNHYFIKDYIRYVELGLNEQILLQCIEDMQKILPDIHHAALGFGEETLIQKLLQDIITQDESADSTDSDDYDTADSESDGSDSDNESSSSAAATDEDTNPNENVLEKLMNLKLSG
;
A
#
# COMPACT_ATOMS: atom_id res chain seq x y z
N ILE A 1 3.06 12.25 -11.49
CA ILE A 1 4.09 11.92 -12.52
C ILE A 1 5.51 12.12 -11.99
N LEU A 2 5.94 13.34 -11.65
CA LEU A 2 7.32 13.61 -11.21
C LEU A 2 7.78 12.73 -10.03
N LEU A 3 6.93 12.54 -9.03
CA LEU A 3 7.21 11.64 -7.90
C LEU A 3 7.44 10.18 -8.34
N ALA A 4 6.68 9.70 -9.32
CA ALA A 4 6.83 8.33 -9.85
C ALA A 4 8.13 8.18 -10.65
N VAL A 5 8.53 9.22 -11.39
CA VAL A 5 9.83 9.27 -12.07
C VAL A 5 10.98 9.31 -11.04
N GLY A 6 10.85 10.12 -10.00
CA GLY A 6 11.82 10.18 -8.91
C GLY A 6 11.99 8.82 -8.24
N TYR A 7 10.89 8.09 -8.01
CA TYR A 7 10.93 6.72 -7.51
C TYR A 7 11.69 5.77 -8.45
N ASP A 8 11.33 5.81 -9.74
CA ASP A 8 11.98 4.95 -10.73
C ASP A 8 13.49 5.18 -10.79
N ARG A 9 13.90 6.45 -10.87
CA ARG A 9 15.31 6.84 -10.90
C ARG A 9 16.05 6.48 -9.62
N LEU A 10 15.44 6.70 -8.46
CA LEU A 10 16.07 6.35 -7.18
C LEU A 10 16.32 4.85 -7.07
N THR A 11 15.38 4.03 -7.53
CA THR A 11 15.48 2.56 -7.43
C THR A 11 16.29 1.90 -8.55
N ASN A 12 16.49 2.60 -9.67
CA ASN A 12 17.28 2.14 -10.81
C ASN A 12 18.58 2.97 -11.02
N ASN A 13 19.12 3.61 -9.98
CA ASN A 13 20.39 4.37 -10.03
C ASN A 13 20.47 5.44 -11.15
N ASN A 14 19.35 6.12 -11.42
CA ASN A 14 19.17 7.10 -12.50
C ASN A 14 19.24 6.54 -13.93
N GLU A 15 19.28 5.21 -14.10
CA GLU A 15 19.26 4.57 -15.41
C GLU A 15 17.84 4.09 -15.77
N LEU A 16 17.56 4.01 -17.07
CA LEU A 16 16.33 3.40 -17.55
C LEU A 16 16.48 1.88 -17.49
N ASN A 17 15.55 1.25 -16.80
CA ASN A 17 15.43 -0.20 -16.78
C ASN A 17 14.29 -0.60 -17.71
N GLU A 18 14.65 -1.13 -18.89
CA GLU A 18 13.70 -1.48 -19.95
C GLU A 18 12.57 -2.40 -19.47
N ALA A 19 12.85 -3.27 -18.51
CA ALA A 19 11.88 -4.24 -18.00
C ALA A 19 10.88 -3.63 -17.01
N ASN A 20 11.24 -2.58 -16.25
CA ASN A 20 10.42 -2.12 -15.13
C ASN A 20 10.12 -0.62 -15.08
N SER A 21 10.89 0.25 -15.77
CA SER A 21 10.73 1.70 -15.62
C SER A 21 9.34 2.18 -16.04
N HIS A 22 8.82 1.65 -17.15
CA HIS A 22 7.45 1.92 -17.59
C HIS A 22 6.42 1.46 -16.55
N ILE A 23 6.60 0.29 -15.94
CA ILE A 23 5.69 -0.25 -14.93
C ILE A 23 5.70 0.62 -13.67
N ASN A 24 6.89 0.97 -13.17
CA ASN A 24 7.04 1.83 -11.98
C ASN A 24 6.35 3.18 -12.19
N ILE A 25 6.73 3.90 -13.25
CA ILE A 25 6.21 5.25 -13.51
C ILE A 25 4.69 5.22 -13.73
N HIS A 26 4.20 4.26 -14.51
CA HIS A 26 2.77 4.08 -14.77
C HIS A 26 2.01 3.74 -13.49
N ARG A 27 2.38 2.66 -12.79
CA ARG A 27 1.63 2.17 -11.62
C ARG A 27 1.73 3.10 -10.43
N ILE A 28 2.85 3.78 -10.20
CA ILE A 28 2.97 4.69 -9.05
C ILE A 28 2.23 6.00 -9.31
N SER A 29 2.22 6.51 -10.55
CA SER A 29 1.49 7.74 -10.88
C SER A 29 -0.02 7.47 -11.02
N GLY A 30 -0.83 7.85 -10.02
CA GLY A 30 -2.28 7.66 -10.08
C GLY A 30 -2.95 8.33 -11.29
N THR A 31 -2.46 9.50 -11.71
CA THR A 31 -2.91 10.18 -12.94
C THR A 31 -2.65 9.36 -14.20
N LEU A 32 -1.57 8.58 -14.26
CA LEU A 32 -1.25 7.78 -15.45
C LEU A 32 -1.97 6.43 -15.43
N ALA A 33 -2.04 5.77 -14.26
CA ALA A 33 -2.62 4.44 -14.15
C ALA A 33 -4.13 4.38 -14.06
N TYR A 34 -4.76 5.43 -13.52
CA TYR A 34 -6.20 5.46 -13.28
C TYR A 34 -6.84 6.81 -13.64
N PHE A 35 -6.12 7.67 -14.37
CA PHE A 35 -6.62 8.99 -14.79
C PHE A 35 -7.14 9.84 -13.61
N VAL A 36 -6.54 9.67 -12.44
CA VAL A 36 -6.94 10.38 -11.22
C VAL A 36 -6.54 11.84 -11.30
N GLU A 37 -7.52 12.70 -11.07
CA GLU A 37 -7.36 14.11 -10.73
C GLU A 37 -7.45 14.26 -9.22
N TYR A 38 -6.60 15.11 -8.65
CA TYR A 38 -6.56 15.35 -7.21
C TYR A 38 -7.00 16.77 -6.91
N ASP A 39 -7.90 16.91 -5.93
CA ASP A 39 -8.36 18.22 -5.44
C ASP A 39 -7.32 18.94 -4.58
N GLY A 40 -6.23 18.26 -4.21
CA GLY A 40 -5.19 18.85 -3.37
C GLY A 40 -3.93 17.99 -3.23
N VAL A 41 -2.90 18.64 -2.71
CA VAL A 41 -1.57 18.05 -2.51
C VAL A 41 -1.60 16.89 -1.52
N GLU A 42 -2.41 16.97 -0.46
CA GLU A 42 -2.51 15.91 0.54
C GLU A 42 -3.00 14.59 -0.07
N GLN A 43 -4.10 14.64 -0.83
CA GLN A 43 -4.65 13.47 -1.52
C GLN A 43 -3.66 12.90 -2.53
N MET A 44 -2.95 13.77 -3.26
CA MET A 44 -1.92 13.38 -4.21
C MET A 44 -0.74 12.67 -3.51
N LEU A 45 -0.24 13.21 -2.39
CA LEU A 45 0.85 12.59 -1.63
C LEU A 45 0.43 11.27 -0.99
N ARG A 46 -0.75 11.19 -0.35
CA ARG A 46 -1.28 9.94 0.20
C ARG A 46 -1.40 8.87 -0.88
N SER A 47 -1.92 9.24 -2.05
CA SER A 47 -1.98 8.35 -3.21
C SER A 47 -0.58 7.90 -3.62
N PHE A 48 0.37 8.81 -3.78
CA PHE A 48 1.76 8.46 -4.12
C PHE A 48 2.36 7.46 -3.12
N TYR A 49 2.30 7.77 -1.81
CA TYR A 49 2.83 6.92 -0.74
C TYR A 49 2.22 5.52 -0.75
N ARG A 50 0.89 5.42 -0.83
CA ARG A 50 0.19 4.14 -0.92
C ARG A 50 0.69 3.35 -2.13
N ARG A 51 0.72 3.98 -3.31
CA ARG A 51 1.07 3.31 -4.57
C ARG A 51 2.54 2.89 -4.62
N SER A 52 3.47 3.69 -4.10
CA SER A 52 4.89 3.33 -3.98
C SER A 52 5.13 2.23 -2.95
N CYS A 53 4.25 2.10 -1.95
CA CYS A 53 4.32 1.01 -0.96
C CYS A 53 3.49 -0.23 -1.35
N THR A 54 2.76 -0.22 -2.47
CA THR A 54 1.94 -1.35 -2.92
C THR A 54 2.49 -2.01 -4.17
N TYR A 55 2.79 -1.23 -5.22
CA TYR A 55 3.04 -1.79 -6.55
C TYR A 55 4.48 -2.20 -6.85
N PRO A 56 5.51 -1.37 -6.57
CA PRO A 56 6.85 -1.67 -7.04
C PRO A 56 7.53 -2.74 -6.19
N TYR A 57 8.74 -3.12 -6.59
CA TYR A 57 9.56 -4.09 -5.86
C TYR A 57 9.96 -3.59 -4.46
N TYR A 58 10.44 -2.35 -4.35
CA TYR A 58 10.86 -1.75 -3.07
C TYR A 58 9.71 -0.98 -2.37
N ARG A 59 9.02 -1.62 -1.43
CA ARG A 59 7.83 -1.05 -0.78
C ARG A 59 8.20 -0.41 0.55
N ASN A 60 8.75 0.79 0.49
CA ASN A 60 9.35 1.45 1.64
C ASN A 60 8.99 2.95 1.68
N LYS A 61 8.61 3.46 2.85
CA LYS A 61 8.15 4.85 3.03
C LYS A 61 9.30 5.86 2.95
N GLU A 62 10.49 5.45 3.31
CA GLU A 62 11.71 6.27 3.25
C GLU A 62 12.10 6.54 1.80
N ILE A 63 11.93 5.56 0.90
CA ILE A 63 12.07 5.77 -0.56
C ILE A 63 11.05 6.82 -1.03
N ALA A 64 9.78 6.67 -0.66
CA ALA A 64 8.75 7.64 -1.03
C ALA A 64 9.10 9.06 -0.52
N MET A 65 9.53 9.19 0.73
CA MET A 65 9.95 10.46 1.32
C MET A 65 11.14 11.07 0.57
N ALA A 66 12.15 10.28 0.23
CA ALA A 66 13.31 10.72 -0.54
C ALA A 66 12.89 11.24 -1.93
N CYS A 67 11.94 10.58 -2.60
CA CYS A 67 11.40 11.05 -3.89
C CYS A 67 10.66 12.38 -3.75
N VAL A 68 9.89 12.57 -2.68
CA VAL A 68 9.20 13.85 -2.43
C VAL A 68 10.21 14.97 -2.21
N GLN A 69 11.25 14.72 -1.40
CA GLN A 69 12.32 15.70 -1.18
C GLN A 69 13.09 16.03 -2.46
N ASP A 70 13.41 15.04 -3.29
CA ASP A 70 14.08 15.27 -4.57
C ASP A 70 13.23 16.14 -5.52
N VAL A 71 11.92 15.87 -5.60
CA VAL A 71 11.00 16.72 -6.37
C VAL A 71 10.93 18.14 -5.83
N ILE A 72 10.83 18.30 -4.51
CA ILE A 72 10.83 19.62 -3.86
C ILE A 72 12.12 20.38 -4.22
N ASN A 73 13.28 19.75 -4.08
CA ASN A 73 14.58 20.36 -4.37
C ASN A 73 14.74 20.70 -5.86
N GLY A 74 14.34 19.80 -6.75
CA GLY A 74 14.40 20.01 -8.18
C GLY A 74 13.53 21.17 -8.66
N VAL A 75 12.31 21.28 -8.13
CA VAL A 75 11.34 22.32 -8.53
C VAL A 75 11.65 23.68 -7.91
N THR A 76 12.22 23.71 -6.70
CA THR A 76 12.65 24.97 -6.04
C THR A 76 13.91 25.56 -6.66
N SER A 77 14.70 24.76 -7.38
CA SER A 77 15.93 25.22 -8.03
C SER A 77 15.69 26.31 -9.08
N VAL A 78 16.76 27.06 -9.41
CA VAL A 78 16.76 28.06 -10.49
C VAL A 78 16.53 27.39 -11.85
N GLU A 79 17.00 26.15 -12.02
CA GLU A 79 16.87 25.38 -13.27
C GLU A 79 15.58 24.53 -13.34
N ARG A 80 14.54 24.86 -12.56
CA ARG A 80 13.33 24.03 -12.41
C ARG A 80 12.73 23.53 -13.71
N LYS A 81 12.62 24.39 -14.74
CA LYS A 81 12.01 24.01 -16.03
C LYS A 81 12.81 22.91 -16.70
N VAL A 82 14.13 23.08 -16.74
CA VAL A 82 15.06 22.10 -17.29
C VAL A 82 15.01 20.80 -16.47
N TRP A 83 14.97 20.90 -15.15
CA TRP A 83 14.85 19.74 -14.28
C TRP A 83 13.55 18.96 -14.54
N ILE A 84 12.39 19.65 -14.56
CA ILE A 84 11.08 19.04 -14.83
C ILE A 84 11.07 18.40 -16.22
N GLN A 85 11.59 19.08 -17.24
CA GLN A 85 11.71 18.55 -18.59
C GLN A 85 12.52 17.27 -18.63
N ARG A 86 13.66 17.20 -17.93
CA ARG A 86 14.47 15.98 -17.83
C ARG A 86 13.68 14.82 -17.22
N GLN A 87 12.90 15.08 -16.16
CA GLN A 87 12.05 14.03 -15.56
C GLN A 87 10.94 13.57 -16.51
N LEU A 88 10.30 14.50 -17.23
CA LEU A 88 9.28 14.15 -18.20
C LEU A 88 9.85 13.41 -19.42
N LEU A 89 11.06 13.75 -19.86
CA LEU A 89 11.79 13.03 -20.91
C LEU A 89 12.19 11.61 -20.46
N HIS A 90 12.55 11.42 -19.19
CA HIS A 90 12.77 10.09 -18.63
C HIS A 90 11.51 9.23 -18.71
N ALA A 91 10.36 9.78 -18.31
CA ALA A 91 9.08 9.10 -18.48
C ALA A 91 8.75 8.82 -19.96
N TYR A 92 9.04 9.78 -20.84
CA TYR A 92 8.82 9.64 -22.27
C TYR A 92 9.59 8.44 -22.84
N GLU A 93 10.89 8.39 -22.59
CA GLU A 93 11.75 7.31 -23.08
C GLU A 93 11.38 5.97 -22.43
N ALA A 94 11.01 5.95 -21.15
CA ALA A 94 10.51 4.74 -20.49
C ALA A 94 9.26 4.15 -21.20
N PHE A 95 8.36 5.00 -21.69
CA PHE A 95 7.13 4.54 -22.34
C PHE A 95 7.25 4.26 -23.84
N LYS A 96 8.19 4.93 -24.52
CA LYS A 96 8.25 5.03 -25.99
C LYS A 96 8.23 3.71 -26.75
N THR A 97 8.86 2.67 -26.22
CA THR A 97 8.99 1.35 -26.86
C THR A 97 8.09 0.28 -26.24
N THR A 98 7.17 0.68 -25.37
CA THR A 98 6.30 -0.22 -24.60
C THR A 98 4.83 0.00 -24.96
N GLU A 99 3.95 -0.89 -24.51
CA GLU A 99 2.50 -0.71 -24.61
C GLU A 99 1.99 0.59 -23.92
N CYS A 100 2.81 1.18 -23.04
CA CYS A 100 2.50 2.45 -22.39
C CYS A 100 2.76 3.68 -23.30
N ALA A 101 3.23 3.52 -24.54
CA ALA A 101 3.51 4.62 -25.46
C ALA A 101 2.30 5.54 -25.71
N VAL A 102 1.08 5.02 -25.53
CA VAL A 102 -0.16 5.81 -25.60
C VAL A 102 -0.20 6.92 -24.54
N LEU A 103 0.39 6.71 -23.35
CA LEU A 103 0.47 7.73 -22.29
C LEU A 103 1.40 8.88 -22.67
N ASN A 104 2.36 8.65 -23.57
CA ASN A 104 3.15 9.75 -24.13
C ASN A 104 2.29 10.70 -24.95
N HIS A 105 1.31 10.17 -25.69
CA HIS A 105 0.43 10.97 -26.52
C HIS A 105 -0.55 11.79 -25.69
N TYR A 106 -1.16 11.19 -24.67
CA TYR A 106 -2.22 11.86 -23.88
C TYR A 106 -1.73 12.69 -22.71
N PHE A 107 -0.53 12.44 -22.19
CA PHE A 107 -0.03 13.13 -20.99
C PHE A 107 1.36 13.70 -21.18
N ILE A 108 2.36 12.86 -21.47
CA ILE A 108 3.76 13.28 -21.31
C ILE A 108 4.15 14.39 -22.28
N LYS A 109 3.78 14.29 -23.57
CA LYS A 109 4.08 15.33 -24.57
C LYS A 109 3.44 16.67 -24.21
N ASP A 110 2.19 16.65 -23.76
CA ASP A 110 1.46 17.86 -23.40
C ASP A 110 2.04 18.50 -22.13
N TYR A 111 2.46 17.72 -21.14
CA TYR A 111 3.16 18.26 -19.98
C TYR A 111 4.53 18.83 -20.32
N ILE A 112 5.30 18.21 -21.23
CA ILE A 112 6.57 18.78 -21.71
C ILE A 112 6.30 20.14 -22.35
N ARG A 113 5.29 20.23 -23.22
CA ARG A 113 4.92 21.47 -23.90
C ARG A 113 4.39 22.54 -22.94
N TYR A 114 3.61 22.13 -21.94
CA TYR A 114 3.13 23.01 -20.88
C TYR A 114 4.29 23.60 -20.10
N VAL A 115 5.32 22.81 -19.75
CA VAL A 115 6.51 23.30 -19.05
C VAL A 115 7.28 24.34 -19.89
N GLU A 116 7.35 24.15 -21.20
CA GLU A 116 7.99 25.09 -22.13
C GLU A 116 7.23 26.41 -22.28
N LEU A 117 5.91 26.33 -22.46
CA LEU A 117 5.13 27.46 -22.96
C LEU A 117 4.18 28.10 -21.95
N GLY A 118 3.71 27.35 -20.96
CA GLY A 118 2.52 27.72 -20.18
C GLY A 118 2.65 27.52 -18.68
N LEU A 119 3.82 27.11 -18.19
CA LEU A 119 4.02 26.81 -16.77
C LEU A 119 3.74 28.03 -15.90
N ASN A 120 2.68 27.96 -15.09
CA ASN A 120 2.47 28.92 -14.03
C ASN A 120 3.38 28.59 -12.84
N GLU A 121 4.53 29.25 -12.78
CA GLU A 121 5.54 29.01 -11.75
C GLU A 121 5.07 29.37 -10.34
N GLN A 122 4.21 30.39 -10.22
CA GLN A 122 3.69 30.82 -8.91
C GLN A 122 2.81 29.72 -8.29
N ILE A 123 1.89 29.16 -9.08
CA ILE A 123 1.03 28.06 -8.64
C ILE A 123 1.87 26.82 -8.33
N LEU A 124 2.85 26.50 -9.19
CA LEU A 124 3.72 25.36 -8.97
C LEU A 124 4.49 25.48 -7.64
N LEU A 125 5.08 26.64 -7.36
CA LEU A 125 5.80 26.90 -6.12
C LEU A 125 4.88 26.82 -4.91
N GLN A 126 3.64 27.34 -5.00
CA GLN A 126 2.66 27.21 -3.94
C GLN A 126 2.36 25.74 -3.63
N CYS A 127 2.18 24.91 -4.66
CA CYS A 127 1.99 23.47 -4.48
C CYS A 127 3.19 22.82 -3.76
N ILE A 128 4.42 23.24 -4.08
CA ILE A 128 5.64 22.72 -3.44
C ILE A 128 5.73 23.16 -1.97
N GLU A 129 5.39 24.40 -1.65
CA GLU A 129 5.32 24.87 -0.26
C GLU A 129 4.29 24.07 0.54
N ASP A 130 3.13 23.80 -0.04
CA ASP A 130 2.09 23.01 0.61
C ASP A 130 2.52 21.54 0.77
N MET A 131 3.24 20.97 -0.22
CA MET A 131 3.89 19.67 -0.09
C MET A 131 4.87 19.65 1.09
N GLN A 132 5.73 20.66 1.22
CA GLN A 132 6.72 20.75 2.30
C GLN A 132 6.06 20.80 3.68
N LYS A 133 4.96 21.56 3.83
CA LYS A 133 4.24 21.71 5.11
C LYS A 133 3.64 20.39 5.58
N ILE A 134 2.98 19.64 4.69
CA ILE A 134 2.21 18.44 5.06
C ILE A 134 3.03 17.14 5.01
N LEU A 135 4.23 17.17 4.41
CA LEU A 135 5.06 15.98 4.24
C LEU A 135 5.35 15.22 5.56
N PRO A 136 5.72 15.88 6.68
CA PRO A 136 5.97 15.18 7.93
C PRO A 136 4.74 14.39 8.40
N ASP A 137 3.57 15.03 8.36
CA ASP A 137 2.31 14.43 8.79
C ASP A 137 1.94 13.22 7.92
N ILE A 138 2.05 13.35 6.60
CA ILE A 138 1.77 12.25 5.66
C ILE A 138 2.75 11.09 5.82
N HIS A 139 4.04 11.38 6.03
CA HIS A 139 5.05 10.33 6.17
C HIS A 139 4.80 9.45 7.42
N HIS A 140 4.48 10.10 8.55
CA HIS A 140 4.22 9.43 9.82
C HIS A 140 2.81 8.80 9.89
N ALA A 141 1.83 9.34 9.16
CA ALA A 141 0.48 8.78 9.13
C ALA A 141 0.44 7.34 8.61
N ALA A 142 -0.52 6.56 9.09
CA ALA A 142 -0.84 5.26 8.52
C ALA A 142 -1.24 5.42 7.04
N LEU A 143 -0.91 4.43 6.20
CA LEU A 143 -1.23 4.47 4.76
C LEU A 143 -2.72 4.28 4.48
N GLY A 144 -3.48 3.80 5.48
CA GLY A 144 -4.93 3.64 5.39
C GLY A 144 -5.33 2.66 4.29
N PHE A 145 -4.78 1.43 4.32
CA PHE A 145 -5.28 0.37 3.44
C PHE A 145 -6.57 -0.26 3.96
N GLY A 146 -7.07 0.19 5.12
CA GLY A 146 -8.28 -0.32 5.74
C GLY A 146 -8.04 -1.61 6.52
N GLU A 147 -6.80 -1.86 6.93
CA GLU A 147 -6.38 -3.04 7.69
C GLU A 147 -7.20 -3.17 8.97
N GLU A 148 -7.43 -2.05 9.67
CA GLU A 148 -8.21 -2.03 10.91
C GLU A 148 -9.66 -2.44 10.68
N THR A 149 -10.30 -1.90 9.65
CA THR A 149 -11.67 -2.27 9.27
C THR A 149 -11.76 -3.74 8.83
N LEU A 150 -10.72 -4.25 8.17
CA LEU A 150 -10.66 -5.66 7.77
C LEU A 150 -10.52 -6.58 9.00
N ILE A 151 -9.65 -6.23 9.95
CA ILE A 151 -9.47 -6.98 11.20
C ILE A 151 -10.76 -6.99 12.02
N GLN A 152 -11.43 -5.84 12.15
CA GLN A 152 -12.70 -5.75 12.86
C GLN A 152 -13.78 -6.64 12.23
N LYS A 153 -13.89 -6.66 10.90
CA LYS A 153 -14.82 -7.55 10.20
C LYS A 153 -14.49 -9.02 10.42
N LEU A 154 -13.21 -9.39 10.32
CA LEU A 154 -12.78 -10.77 10.54
C LEU A 154 -13.09 -11.26 11.96
N LEU A 155 -12.85 -10.43 12.98
CA LEU A 155 -13.18 -10.77 14.37
C LEU A 155 -14.68 -10.96 14.56
N GLN A 156 -15.50 -10.07 13.99
CA GLN A 156 -16.96 -10.20 14.05
C GLN A 156 -17.44 -11.50 13.41
N ASP A 157 -16.88 -11.87 12.25
CA ASP A 157 -17.25 -13.10 11.54
C ASP A 157 -16.91 -14.35 12.36
N ILE A 158 -15.74 -14.40 13.00
CA ILE A 158 -15.33 -15.53 13.88
C ILE A 158 -16.31 -15.70 15.05
N ILE A 159 -16.65 -14.61 15.73
CA ILE A 159 -17.58 -14.66 16.88
C ILE A 159 -18.96 -15.15 16.47
N THR A 160 -19.48 -14.66 15.33
CA THR A 160 -20.79 -15.11 14.83
C THR A 160 -20.80 -16.57 14.38
N GLN A 161 -19.65 -17.13 13.98
CA GLN A 161 -19.54 -18.55 13.67
C GLN A 161 -19.53 -19.40 14.94
N ASP A 162 -18.80 -18.98 15.99
CA ASP A 162 -18.79 -19.68 17.28
C ASP A 162 -20.16 -19.65 17.97
N GLU A 163 -20.92 -18.55 17.89
CA GLU A 163 -22.29 -18.46 18.42
C GLU A 163 -23.29 -19.34 17.64
N SER A 164 -23.01 -19.66 16.37
CA SER A 164 -23.86 -20.54 15.56
C SER A 164 -23.57 -22.03 15.76
N ALA A 165 -22.40 -22.37 16.31
CA ALA A 165 -22.02 -23.75 16.65
C ALA A 165 -22.60 -24.23 17.99
N ASP A 166 -23.12 -23.32 18.82
CA ASP A 166 -23.77 -23.64 20.12
C ASP A 166 -25.29 -23.88 19.99
N SER A 167 -25.79 -24.06 18.76
CA SER A 167 -27.18 -24.44 18.46
C SER A 167 -27.29 -25.73 17.65
N THR A 168 -26.39 -26.69 17.88
CA THR A 168 -26.63 -28.09 17.47
C THR A 168 -27.71 -28.70 18.36
N ASP A 169 -28.94 -28.46 17.90
CA ASP A 169 -30.14 -29.24 18.17
C ASP A 169 -29.80 -30.74 18.23
N SER A 170 -30.13 -31.34 19.37
CA SER A 170 -29.96 -32.76 19.60
C SER A 170 -31.04 -33.52 18.82
N ASP A 171 -30.72 -34.02 17.64
CA ASP A 171 -31.53 -35.06 17.00
C ASP A 171 -30.69 -36.31 16.74
N ASP A 172 -30.85 -37.20 17.71
CA ASP A 172 -30.45 -38.59 17.83
C ASP A 172 -31.14 -39.46 16.78
N TYR A 173 -30.40 -40.04 15.81
CA TYR A 173 -30.83 -41.24 15.05
C TYR A 173 -29.62 -42.10 14.61
N ASP A 174 -29.39 -43.15 15.39
CA ASP A 174 -29.03 -44.54 15.06
C ASP A 174 -27.92 -44.88 14.04
N THR A 175 -26.89 -45.51 14.62
CA THR A 175 -25.85 -46.40 14.10
C THR A 175 -26.34 -47.54 13.20
N ALA A 176 -25.60 -47.82 12.11
CA ALA A 176 -25.50 -49.16 11.53
C ALA A 176 -24.06 -49.45 11.04
N ASP A 177 -23.50 -50.53 11.59
CA ASP A 177 -22.18 -51.14 11.38
C ASP A 177 -21.83 -51.50 9.92
N SER A 178 -20.52 -51.52 9.64
CA SER A 178 -19.82 -52.68 9.06
C SER A 178 -18.29 -52.52 9.11
N GLU A 179 -17.70 -53.00 10.21
CA GLU A 179 -16.60 -53.97 10.33
C GLU A 179 -15.54 -54.12 9.20
N SER A 180 -14.24 -53.94 9.56
CA SER A 180 -13.22 -55.04 9.63
C SER A 180 -11.76 -54.53 9.48
N ASP A 181 -11.01 -54.75 10.57
CA ASP A 181 -9.62 -55.26 10.75
C ASP A 181 -8.42 -54.60 10.03
N GLY A 182 -7.27 -54.34 10.65
CA GLY A 182 -6.74 -54.66 11.98
C GLY A 182 -5.20 -54.44 12.01
N SER A 183 -4.61 -54.53 13.22
CA SER A 183 -3.16 -54.46 13.61
C SER A 183 -2.66 -53.08 14.04
N ASP A 184 -2.65 -52.72 15.34
CA ASP A 184 -1.70 -53.07 16.43
C ASP A 184 -0.23 -52.72 16.09
N SER A 185 0.63 -52.15 16.94
CA SER A 185 0.67 -51.67 18.34
C SER A 185 2.07 -50.96 18.43
N ASP A 186 2.30 -49.88 19.18
CA ASP A 186 2.92 -50.01 20.50
C ASP A 186 2.94 -48.70 21.30
N ASN A 187 2.70 -48.92 22.58
CA ASN A 187 2.50 -48.04 23.72
C ASN A 187 3.83 -47.56 24.34
N GLU A 188 3.80 -46.42 25.02
CA GLU A 188 4.07 -46.30 26.47
C GLU A 188 4.23 -44.82 26.90
N SER A 189 3.20 -44.32 27.58
CA SER A 189 3.18 -43.71 28.94
C SER A 189 4.33 -42.82 29.44
N SER A 190 4.18 -41.83 30.32
CA SER A 190 3.08 -41.09 30.98
C SER A 190 3.78 -40.15 31.98
N SER A 191 3.24 -38.95 32.27
CA SER A 191 2.96 -38.53 33.66
C SER A 191 2.38 -37.11 33.71
N SER A 192 1.14 -37.07 34.16
CA SER A 192 0.37 -35.94 34.63
C SER A 192 0.83 -35.47 36.01
N ALA A 193 0.80 -34.17 36.25
CA ALA A 193 0.45 -33.64 37.56
C ALA A 193 -0.30 -32.31 37.38
N ALA A 194 -1.60 -32.35 37.64
CA ALA A 194 -2.46 -31.18 37.73
C ALA A 194 -2.14 -30.42 39.02
N ALA A 195 -1.98 -29.11 38.90
CA ALA A 195 -2.22 -28.16 39.97
C ALA A 195 -3.23 -27.15 39.43
N THR A 196 -4.36 -27.11 40.11
CA THR A 196 -5.46 -26.16 39.93
C THR A 196 -4.98 -24.75 40.22
N ASP A 197 -5.00 -23.88 39.22
CA ASP A 197 -5.10 -22.44 39.42
C ASP A 197 -6.18 -21.92 38.47
N GLU A 198 -7.00 -21.00 38.97
CA GLU A 198 -8.07 -20.32 38.24
C GLU A 198 -7.47 -19.50 37.09
N ASP A 199 -7.20 -20.16 35.96
CA ASP A 199 -6.66 -19.52 34.77
C ASP A 199 -7.77 -18.72 34.06
N THR A 200 -7.88 -17.45 34.45
CA THR A 200 -8.37 -16.38 33.57
C THR A 200 -7.73 -16.58 32.19
N ASN A 201 -8.53 -16.98 31.21
CA ASN A 201 -8.03 -17.41 29.91
C ASN A 201 -7.27 -16.24 29.28
N PRO A 202 -5.94 -16.30 29.09
CA PRO A 202 -5.14 -15.14 28.67
C PRO A 202 -5.58 -14.61 27.29
N ASN A 203 -6.26 -15.44 26.51
CA ASN A 203 -6.85 -15.09 25.22
C ASN A 203 -8.10 -14.20 25.33
N GLU A 204 -8.88 -14.31 26.41
CA GLU A 204 -10.07 -13.49 26.65
C GLU A 204 -9.69 -12.01 26.81
N ASN A 205 -8.58 -11.77 27.51
CA ASN A 205 -8.01 -10.45 27.71
C ASN A 205 -7.41 -9.86 26.42
N VAL A 206 -6.99 -10.70 25.46
CA VAL A 206 -6.54 -10.24 24.12
C VAL A 206 -7.76 -9.92 23.25
N LEU A 207 -8.80 -10.76 23.28
CA LEU A 207 -10.02 -10.56 22.50
C LEU A 207 -10.75 -9.28 22.93
N GLU A 208 -10.94 -9.08 24.24
CA GLU A 208 -11.53 -7.85 24.79
C GLU A 208 -10.67 -6.63 24.46
N LYS A 209 -9.35 -6.76 24.46
CA LYS A 209 -8.43 -5.66 24.11
C LYS A 209 -8.45 -5.33 22.61
N LEU A 210 -8.69 -6.32 21.75
CA LEU A 210 -8.94 -6.16 20.32
C LEU A 210 -10.31 -5.54 20.03
N MET A 211 -11.34 -5.90 20.80
CA MET A 211 -12.68 -5.29 20.71
C MET A 211 -12.71 -3.85 21.22
N ASN A 212 -11.96 -3.56 22.29
CA ASN A 212 -11.92 -2.24 22.94
C ASN A 212 -10.91 -1.28 22.30
N LEU A 213 -10.22 -1.69 21.23
CA LEU A 213 -9.42 -0.78 20.39
C LEU A 213 -10.36 0.19 19.65
N LYS A 214 -10.73 1.28 20.33
CA LYS A 214 -11.10 2.54 19.66
C LYS A 214 -9.85 3.12 19.02
N LEU A 215 -9.48 2.58 17.86
CA LEU A 215 -8.45 3.14 17.01
C LEU A 215 -8.97 4.46 16.46
N SER A 216 -8.45 5.55 17.04
CA SER A 216 -8.80 6.91 16.71
C SER A 216 -8.16 7.29 15.37
N GLY A 217 -9.00 7.54 14.36
CA GLY A 217 -8.85 8.57 13.34
C GLY A 217 -7.63 8.50 12.41
#